data_AF-A0A1F8U4K7-F1
#
_entry.id   AF-A0A1F8U4K7-F1
#
_cell.length_a   1.000
_cell.length_b   1.000
_cell.length_c   1.000
_cell.angle_alpha   90.00
_cell.angle_beta   90.00
_cell.angle_gamma   90.00
#
_symmetry.space_group_name_H-M   'P 1'
#
loop_
_entity.id
_entity.type
_entity.pdbx_description
1 polymer ?
#
loop_
_entity_poly.entity_id
_entity_poly.type
_entity_poly.pdbx_seq_one_letter_code
_entity_poly.pdbx_strand_id
1 'polypeptide(L)' 'MKPVVDGLEQELAGQLLIIRLNIQESVGRELAPVYMFEYTPTFIFFDAQGNELWRQVGGLDVERVRASVK' A
#
# COMPACT_ATOMS: atom_id res chain seq x y z
N MET A 1 4.07 -8.01 -9.55
CA MET A 1 4.08 -6.80 -8.69
C MET A 1 5.00 -6.92 -7.48
N LYS A 2 5.06 -8.07 -6.80
CA LYS A 2 5.97 -8.33 -5.68
C LYS A 2 7.39 -7.74 -5.84
N PRO A 3 8.13 -7.97 -6.96
CA PRO A 3 9.48 -7.42 -7.11
C PRO A 3 9.56 -5.89 -7.16
N VAL A 4 8.53 -5.20 -7.64
CA VAL A 4 8.49 -3.72 -7.68
C VAL A 4 8.33 -3.16 -6.27
N VAL A 5 7.45 -3.77 -5.46
CA VAL A 5 7.24 -3.38 -4.06
C VAL A 5 8.47 -3.71 -3.21
N ASP A 6 9.09 -4.86 -3.44
CA ASP A 6 10.34 -5.25 -2.75
C ASP A 6 11.46 -4.23 -3.02
N GLY A 7 11.60 -3.76 -4.26
CA GLY A 7 12.58 -2.71 -4.61
C GLY A 7 12.29 -1.37 -3.93
N LEU A 8 11.02 -0.95 -3.89
CA LEU A 8 10.60 0.27 -3.18
C LEU A 8 10.87 0.19 -1.68
N GLU A 9 10.61 -0.97 -1.07
CA GLU A 9 10.84 -1.22 0.35
C GLU A 9 12.32 -1.05 0.73
N GLN A 10 13.21 -1.52 -0.14
CA GLN A 10 14.66 -1.35 0.03
C GLN A 10 15.11 0.09 -0.22
N GLU A 11 14.61 0.71 -1.29
CA GLU A 11 14.97 2.08 -1.68
C GLU A 11 14.58 3.12 -0.63
N LEU A 12 13.39 2.97 -0.05
CA LEU A 12 12.78 3.94 0.87
C LEU A 12 12.82 3.48 2.33
N ALA A 13 13.71 2.54 2.64
CA ALA A 13 13.91 2.04 3.99
C ALA A 13 14.16 3.19 4.97
N GLY A 14 13.37 3.23 6.05
CA GLY A 14 13.43 4.29 7.06
C GLY A 14 12.62 5.55 6.74
N GLN A 15 12.04 5.66 5.54
CA GLN A 15 11.16 6.76 5.14
C GLN A 15 9.72 6.29 4.91
N LEU A 16 9.56 5.05 4.44
CA LEU A 16 8.26 4.44 4.15
C LEU A 16 8.11 3.10 4.87
N LEU A 17 6.98 2.91 5.55
CA LEU A 17 6.55 1.61 6.08
C LEU A 17 5.60 0.95 5.08
N ILE A 18 5.97 -0.24 4.59
CA ILE A 18 5.12 -1.02 3.68
C ILE A 18 4.44 -2.15 4.47
N ILE A 19 3.11 -2.12 4.51
CA ILE A 19 2.30 -3.18 5.13
C ILE A 19 1.70 -4.04 4.02
N ARG A 20 2.03 -5.33 4.01
CA ARG A 20 1.47 -6.29 3.05
C ARG A 20 0.34 -7.06 3.71
N LEU A 21 -0.88 -6.77 3.28
CA LEU A 21 -2.07 -7.43 3.80
C LEU A 21 -2.50 -8.58 2.89
N ASN A 22 -2.56 -9.79 3.44
CA ASN A 22 -3.19 -10.92 2.78
C ASN A 22 -4.69 -10.92 3.07
N ILE A 23 -5.52 -10.61 2.06
CA ILE A 23 -6.97 -10.53 2.23
C ILE A 23 -7.64 -11.87 2.57
N GLN A 24 -6.96 -13.00 2.38
CA GLN A 24 -7.50 -14.33 2.66
C GLN A 24 -7.35 -14.73 4.14
N GLU A 25 -6.49 -14.03 4.89
CA GLU A 25 -6.29 -14.25 6.32
C GLU A 25 -7.37 -13.53 7.16
N SER A 26 -7.50 -13.88 8.44
CA SER A 26 -8.51 -13.27 9.34
C SER A 26 -8.43 -11.74 9.36
N VAL A 27 -7.23 -11.20 9.58
CA VAL A 27 -7.00 -9.74 9.60
C VAL A 27 -7.36 -9.08 8.26
N GLY A 28 -7.08 -9.75 7.14
CA GLY A 28 -7.44 -9.26 5.81
C GLY A 28 -8.95 -9.20 5.60
N ARG A 29 -9.67 -10.23 6.07
CA ARG A 29 -11.14 -10.30 6.00
C ARG A 29 -11.82 -9.27 6.90
N GLU A 30 -11.23 -8.99 8.06
CA GLU A 30 -11.72 -7.95 8.98
C GLU A 30 -11.52 -6.54 8.41
N LEU A 31 -10.40 -6.29 7.74
CA LEU A 31 -10.09 -4.99 7.14
C LEU A 31 -10.75 -4.76 5.77
N ALA A 32 -11.18 -5.83 5.08
CA ALA A 32 -11.85 -5.74 3.78
C ALA A 32 -13.09 -4.81 3.75
N PRO A 33 -14.04 -4.90 4.70
CA PRO A 33 -15.17 -3.96 4.74
C PRO A 33 -14.75 -2.55 5.18
N VAL A 34 -13.70 -2.41 5.99
CA VAL A 34 -13.22 -1.10 6.50
C VAL A 34 -12.63 -0.26 5.37
N TYR A 35 -11.80 -0.87 4.53
CA TYR A 35 -11.14 -0.18 3.41
C TYR A 35 -11.82 -0.41 2.07
N MET A 36 -12.92 -1.16 2.05
CA MET A 36 -13.72 -1.48 0.85
C MET A 36 -12.84 -2.08 -0.27
N PHE A 37 -12.15 -3.19 0.01
CA PHE A 37 -11.36 -3.89 -1.00
C PHE A 37 -12.26 -4.67 -1.96
N GLU A 38 -12.42 -4.17 -3.19
CA GLU A 38 -13.18 -4.86 -4.24
C GLU A 38 -12.29 -5.68 -5.17
N TYR A 39 -11.03 -5.27 -5.33
CA TYR A 39 -10.09 -5.87 -6.29
C TYR A 39 -8.69 -5.99 -5.69
N THR A 40 -7.96 -7.03 -6.10
CA THR A 40 -6.56 -7.21 -5.73
C THR A 40 -5.66 -7.21 -6.96
N PRO A 41 -4.46 -6.59 -6.87
CA PRO A 41 -3.96 -5.83 -5.73
C PRO A 41 -4.54 -4.42 -5.65
N THR A 42 -4.65 -3.89 -4.44
CA THR A 42 -4.99 -2.49 -4.15
C THR A 42 -3.91 -1.90 -3.25
N PHE A 43 -3.45 -0.70 -3.59
CA PHE A 43 -2.45 0.07 -2.85
C PHE A 43 -3.13 1.28 -2.23
N ILE A 44 -2.90 1.49 -0.94
CA ILE A 44 -3.40 2.64 -0.20
C ILE A 44 -2.20 3.29 0.49
N PHE A 45 -2.09 4.60 0.34
CA PHE A 45 -1.04 5.40 0.95
C PHE A 45 -1.62 6.29 2.03
N PHE A 46 -0.98 6.25 3.20
CA PHE A 46 -1.38 7.02 4.36
C PHE A 46 -0.29 8.03 4.73
N ASP A 47 -0.71 9.18 5.25
CA ASP A 47 0.21 10.09 5.94
C ASP A 47 0.57 9.56 7.35
N ALA A 48 1.43 10.28 8.06
CA ALA A 48 1.87 9.92 9.41
C ALA A 48 0.75 10.00 10.47
N GLN A 49 -0.40 10.60 10.14
CA GLN A 49 -1.58 10.66 11.01
C GLN A 49 -2.59 9.55 10.69
N GLY A 50 -2.33 8.76 9.65
CA GLY A 50 -3.22 7.68 9.20
C GLY A 50 -4.32 8.14 8.24
N ASN A 51 -4.23 9.34 7.66
CA ASN A 51 -5.18 9.77 6.63
C ASN A 51 -4.83 9.14 5.28
N GLU A 52 -5.81 8.52 4.61
CA GLU A 52 -5.64 8.03 3.24
C GLU A 52 -5.44 9.23 2.30
N LEU A 53 -4.25 9.37 1.71
CA LEU A 53 -3.96 10.42 0.73
C LEU A 53 -4.34 9.97 -0.67
N TRP A 54 -4.10 8.70 -0.98
CA TRP A 54 -4.46 8.13 -2.27
C TRP A 54 -4.57 6.62 -2.25
N ARG A 55 -5.29 6.13 -3.28
CA ARG A 55 -5.54 4.73 -3.56
C ARG A 55 -5.33 4.42 -5.03
N GLN A 56 -4.84 3.22 -5.32
CA GLN A 56 -4.66 2.73 -6.68
C GLN A 56 -4.98 1.23 -6.75
N VAL A 57 -5.79 0.86 -7.74
CA VAL A 57 -6.17 -0.54 -8.00
C VAL A 57 -5.37 -1.07 -9.19
N GLY A 58 -4.89 -2.31 -9.09
CA GLY A 58 -4.12 -2.96 -10.13
C GLY A 58 -2.64 -2.56 -10.07
N GLY A 59 -2.17 -1.75 -11.02
CA GLY A 59 -0.76 -1.33 -11.07
C GLY A 59 -0.35 -0.41 -9.91
N LEU A 60 0.96 -0.25 -9.69
CA LEU A 60 1.52 0.73 -8.74
C LEU A 60 2.36 1.73 -9.53
N ASP A 61 2.05 3.02 -9.39
CA ASP A 61 2.89 4.10 -9.89
C ASP A 61 4.01 4.39 -8.89
N VAL A 62 5.22 3.95 -9.22
CA VAL A 62 6.42 4.07 -8.37
C VAL A 62 6.84 5.53 -8.21
N GLU A 63 6.70 6.36 -9.24
CA GLU A 63 7.06 7.78 -9.16
C GLU A 63 6.13 8.53 -8.21
N ARG A 64 4.85 8.17 -8.22
CA ARG A 64 3.88 8.71 -7.25
C ARG A 64 4.26 8.36 -5.82
N VAL A 65 4.71 7.12 -5.57
CA VAL A 65 5.19 6.71 -4.24
C VAL A 65 6.36 7.60 -3.83
N ARG A 66 7.39 7.72 -4.67
CA ARG A 66 8.57 8.56 -4.39
C ARG A 66 8.22 10.02 -4.12
N ALA A 67 7.30 10.58 -4.90
CA ALA A 67 6.84 11.95 -4.71
C ALA A 67 6.09 12.16 -3.39
N SER A 68 5.51 11.09 -2.81
CA SER A 68 4.73 11.15 -1.57
C SER A 68 5.58 11.09 -0.30
N VAL A 69 6.88 10.76 -0.41
CA VAL A 69 7.80 10.62 0.73
C VAL A 69 8.76 11.80 0.88
N LYS A 70 8.65 12.80 -0.01
CA LYS A 70 9.50 14.01 -0.02
C LYS A 70 8.96 15.12 0.88
#